data_AF-A0A6L2KJQ0-F1
#
_entry.id   AF-A0A6L2KJQ0-F1
#
_cell.length_a   1.000
_cell.length_b   1.000
_cell.length_c   1.000
_cell.angle_alpha   90.00
_cell.angle_beta   90.00
_cell.angle_gamma   90.00
#
_symmetry.space_group_name_H-M   'P 1'
#
loop_
_entity.id
_entity.type
_entity.pdbx_description
1 polymer ?
#
loop_
_entity_poly.entity_id
_entity_poly.type
_entity_poly.pdbx_seq_one_letter_code
_entity_poly.pdbx_strand_id
1 'polypeptide(L)'
;ECVIEGPEMIEVTNEKVAVAKEKLKEARTRQKSYADKDRRSLEFQPGDHVFLKVSLARGVRRFGIKGKLSPCFIGPFEILDRVGEEMNRKAYEIVKRLEK
;
A
#
# COMPACT_ATOMS: atom_id res chain seq x y z
N GLU A 1 13.30 37.86 -40.31
CA GLU A 1 13.56 36.53 -39.72
C GLU A 1 13.61 36.69 -38.21
N CYS A 2 12.68 36.12 -37.47
CA CYS A 2 12.66 36.22 -36.01
C CYS A 2 13.52 35.10 -35.44
N VAL A 3 14.75 35.43 -35.06
CA VAL A 3 15.65 34.56 -34.31
C VAL A 3 15.07 34.43 -32.91
N ILE A 4 14.42 33.32 -32.62
CA ILE A 4 13.86 33.04 -31.29
C ILE A 4 15.02 32.49 -30.45
N GLU A 5 15.38 33.22 -29.39
CA GLU A 5 16.44 32.88 -28.48
C GLU A 5 16.13 31.55 -27.77
N GLY A 6 16.83 30.49 -28.18
CA GLY A 6 16.74 29.14 -27.59
C GLY A 6 16.81 29.07 -26.06
N PRO A 7 17.65 29.85 -25.34
CA PRO A 7 17.74 29.75 -23.88
C PRO A 7 16.48 30.26 -23.16
N GLU A 8 15.83 31.31 -23.66
CA GLU A 8 14.65 31.90 -23.02
C GLU A 8 13.46 30.92 -23.01
N MET A 9 13.31 30.14 -24.08
CA MET A 9 12.29 29.09 -24.18
C MET A 9 12.57 27.90 -23.26
N ILE A 10 13.84 27.60 -22.98
CA ILE A 10 14.25 26.53 -22.05
C ILE A 10 13.90 26.92 -20.61
N GLU A 11 14.10 28.19 -20.23
CA GLU A 11 13.74 28.68 -18.89
C GLU A 11 12.22 28.62 -18.67
N VAL A 12 11.44 29.14 -19.61
CA VAL A 12 9.97 29.11 -19.55
C VAL A 12 9.41 27.68 -19.51
N THR A 13 10.05 26.73 -20.20
CA THR A 13 9.62 25.32 -20.17
C THR A 13 10.00 24.63 -18.84
N ASN A 14 11.16 24.93 -18.27
CA ASN A 14 11.56 24.41 -16.96
C ASN A 14 10.63 24.88 -15.83
N GLU A 15 10.22 26.14 -15.85
CA GLU A 15 9.24 26.69 -14.91
C GLU A 15 7.90 25.94 -15.01
N LYS A 16 7.40 25.73 -16.24
CA LYS A 16 6.15 24.98 -16.46
C LYS A 16 6.26 23.52 -16.01
N VAL A 17 7.41 22.88 -16.21
CA VAL A 17 7.68 21.52 -15.73
C VAL A 17 7.71 21.47 -14.20
N ALA A 18 8.30 22.46 -13.54
CA ALA A 18 8.30 22.56 -12.08
C ALA A 18 6.87 22.69 -11.52
N VAL A 19 6.07 23.57 -12.11
CA VAL A 19 4.64 23.74 -11.76
C VAL A 19 3.86 22.43 -11.98
N ALA A 20 4.09 21.74 -13.08
CA ALA A 20 3.43 20.46 -13.37
C ALA A 20 3.79 19.37 -12.34
N LYS A 21 5.06 19.30 -11.93
CA LYS A 21 5.51 18.36 -10.88
C LYS A 21 4.86 18.65 -9.55
N GLU A 22 4.74 19.92 -9.15
CA GLU A 22 4.07 20.30 -7.89
C GLU A 22 2.57 19.96 -7.93
N LYS A 23 1.87 20.28 -9.03
CA LYS A 23 0.46 19.89 -9.19
C LYS A 23 0.25 18.38 -9.15
N LEU A 24 1.17 17.59 -9.70
CA LEU A 24 1.12 16.12 -9.61
C LEU A 24 1.32 15.61 -8.19
N LYS A 25 2.25 16.19 -7.43
CA LYS A 25 2.43 15.86 -6.01
C LYS A 25 1.18 16.20 -5.20
N GLU A 26 0.59 17.37 -5.43
CA GLU A 26 -0.64 17.79 -4.76
C GLU A 26 -1.81 16.84 -5.07
N ALA A 27 -2.00 16.49 -6.34
CA ALA A 27 -3.01 15.53 -6.76
C ALA A 27 -2.81 14.14 -6.10
N ARG A 28 -1.56 13.65 -6.05
CA ARG A 28 -1.22 12.40 -5.37
C ARG A 28 -1.54 12.45 -3.87
N THR A 29 -1.17 13.55 -3.20
CA THR A 29 -1.46 13.75 -1.77
C THR A 29 -2.97 13.81 -1.51
N ARG A 30 -3.73 14.46 -2.39
CA ARG A 30 -5.19 14.51 -2.33
C ARG A 30 -5.84 13.14 -2.54
N GLN A 31 -5.37 12.37 -3.52
CA GLN A 31 -5.83 10.99 -3.73
C GLN A 31 -5.54 10.11 -2.51
N LYS A 32 -4.34 10.23 -1.95
CA LYS A 32 -3.93 9.50 -0.75
C LYS A 32 -4.82 9.86 0.44
N SER A 33 -5.05 11.15 0.70
CA SER A 33 -5.91 11.57 1.80
C SER A 33 -7.35 11.10 1.62
N TYR A 34 -7.90 11.09 0.40
CA TYR A 34 -9.22 10.52 0.14
C TYR A 34 -9.28 9.02 0.41
N ALA A 35 -8.27 8.26 -0.02
CA ALA A 35 -8.19 6.82 0.24
C ALA A 35 -7.97 6.49 1.72
N ASP A 36 -7.21 7.32 2.43
CA ASP A 36 -6.83 7.07 3.83
C ASP A 36 -7.86 7.59 4.84
N LYS A 37 -8.77 8.51 4.47
CA LYS A 37 -9.82 9.06 5.36
C LYS A 37 -10.70 7.98 6.01
N ASP A 38 -10.99 6.91 5.30
CA ASP A 38 -11.86 5.81 5.79
C ASP A 38 -11.06 4.60 6.30
N ARG A 39 -9.73 4.68 6.30
CA ARG A 39 -8.89 3.62 6.88
C ARG A 39 -8.84 3.82 8.38
N ARG A 40 -9.54 2.95 9.12
CA ARG A 40 -9.31 2.84 10.56
C ARG A 40 -7.87 2.42 10.79
N SER A 41 -7.15 3.15 11.65
CA SER A 41 -5.85 2.72 12.17
C SER A 41 -6.06 1.47 13.01
N LEU A 42 -6.09 0.32 12.35
CA LEU A 42 -6.21 -0.96 13.02
C LEU A 42 -4.87 -1.25 13.70
N GLU A 43 -4.88 -1.12 15.01
CA GLU A 43 -3.75 -1.44 15.87
C GLU A 43 -4.04 -2.72 16.62
N PHE A 44 -3.22 -3.72 16.37
CA PHE A 44 -3.28 -4.98 17.10
C PHE A 44 -2.28 -4.98 18.25
N GLN A 45 -2.70 -5.47 19.41
CA GLN A 45 -1.82 -5.70 20.55
C GLN A 45 -1.24 -7.12 20.49
N PRO A 46 -0.06 -7.36 21.11
CA PRO A 46 0.38 -8.71 21.42
C PRO A 46 -0.74 -9.50 22.13
N GLY A 47 -1.00 -10.73 21.69
CA GLY A 47 -2.11 -11.56 22.17
C GLY A 47 -3.41 -11.46 21.35
N ASP A 48 -3.56 -10.46 20.47
CA ASP A 48 -4.69 -10.40 19.55
C ASP A 48 -4.62 -11.51 18.50
N HIS A 49 -5.80 -12.01 18.11
CA HIS A 49 -5.93 -13.07 17.11
C HIS A 49 -6.39 -12.48 15.76
N VAL A 50 -5.59 -12.71 14.72
CA VAL A 50 -5.85 -12.16 13.37
C VAL A 50 -5.87 -13.25 12.30
N PHE A 51 -6.72 -13.06 11.30
CA PHE A 51 -6.75 -13.92 10.12
C PHE A 51 -5.78 -13.40 9.06
N LEU A 52 -4.86 -14.25 8.60
CA LEU A 52 -3.93 -13.86 7.54
C LEU A 52 -4.61 -13.95 6.17
N LYS A 53 -4.71 -12.81 5.49
CA LYS A 53 -5.17 -12.78 4.10
C LYS A 53 -4.07 -13.33 3.17
N VAL A 54 -4.43 -14.29 2.32
CA VAL A 54 -3.55 -14.91 1.34
C VAL A 54 -3.96 -14.55 -0.08
N SER A 55 -3.02 -14.66 -1.02
CA SER A 55 -3.36 -14.56 -2.44
C SER A 55 -4.20 -15.74 -2.87
N LEU A 56 -5.05 -15.53 -3.88
CA LEU A 56 -5.93 -16.56 -4.44
C LEU A 56 -5.17 -17.85 -4.77
N ALA A 57 -4.00 -17.74 -5.41
CA ALA A 57 -3.16 -18.89 -5.76
C ALA A 57 -2.69 -19.69 -4.52
N ARG A 58 -2.32 -18.99 -3.44
CA ARG A 58 -1.93 -19.62 -2.16
C ARG A 58 -3.14 -20.22 -1.43
N GLY A 59 -4.32 -19.61 -1.57
CA GLY A 59 -5.59 -20.14 -1.07
C GLY A 59 -5.98 -21.42 -1.78
N VAL A 60 -5.97 -21.44 -3.12
CA VAL A 60 -6.25 -22.63 -3.94
C VAL A 60 -5.28 -23.77 -3.60
N ARG A 61 -3.99 -23.49 -3.44
CA ARG A 61 -3.01 -24.54 -3.08
C ARG A 61 -3.26 -25.13 -1.68
N ARG A 62 -3.75 -24.35 -0.73
CA ARG A 62 -4.03 -24.81 0.64
C ARG A 62 -5.38 -25.49 0.80
N PHE A 63 -6.42 -24.86 0.27
CA PHE A 63 -7.80 -25.31 0.47
C PHE A 63 -8.33 -26.17 -0.68
N GLY A 64 -7.62 -26.24 -1.82
CA GLY A 64 -8.04 -27.02 -3.00
C GLY A 64 -9.23 -26.44 -3.76
N ILE A 65 -9.90 -25.40 -3.23
CA ILE A 65 -11.08 -24.79 -3.82
C ILE A 65 -10.64 -23.73 -4.83
N LYS A 66 -11.04 -23.89 -6.10
CA LYS A 66 -10.79 -22.94 -7.19
C LYS A 66 -12.11 -22.27 -7.59
N GLY A 67 -12.13 -20.93 -7.62
CA GLY A 67 -13.30 -20.16 -8.03
C GLY A 67 -13.44 -18.86 -7.25
N LYS A 68 -14.54 -18.14 -7.48
CA LYS A 68 -14.83 -16.83 -6.85
C LYS A 68 -14.96 -16.91 -5.32
N LEU A 69 -15.31 -18.09 -4.80
CA LEU A 69 -15.56 -18.35 -3.37
C LEU A 69 -14.43 -19.13 -2.70
N SER A 70 -13.23 -19.17 -3.28
CA SER A 70 -12.12 -19.85 -2.59
C SER A 70 -11.72 -19.10 -1.30
N PRO A 71 -11.52 -19.83 -0.20
CA PRO A 71 -11.11 -19.19 1.06
C PRO A 71 -9.77 -18.48 0.90
N CYS A 72 -9.74 -17.18 1.24
CA CYS A 72 -8.53 -16.34 1.16
C CYS A 72 -8.01 -15.93 2.55
N PHE A 73 -8.55 -16.50 3.62
CA PHE A 73 -8.13 -16.25 4.98
C PHE A 73 -7.68 -17.54 5.64
N ILE A 74 -6.52 -17.50 6.28
CA ILE A 74 -6.05 -18.58 7.15
C ILE A 74 -6.43 -18.21 8.57
N GLY A 75 -6.69 -19.25 9.40
CA GLY A 75 -7.16 -19.21 10.77
C GLY A 75 -6.52 -18.16 11.70
N PRO A 76 -7.07 -18.05 12.92
CA PRO A 76 -6.64 -17.03 13.86
C PRO A 76 -5.19 -17.29 14.29
N PHE A 77 -4.31 -16.32 14.04
CA PHE A 77 -2.96 -16.33 14.55
C PHE A 77 -2.79 -15.28 15.64
N GLU A 78 -2.03 -15.64 16.67
CA GLU A 78 -1.64 -14.73 17.72
C GLU A 78 -0.48 -13.82 17.25
N ILE A 79 -0.63 -12.53 17.54
CA ILE A 79 0.42 -11.53 17.34
C ILE A 79 1.36 -11.56 18.55
N LEU A 80 2.67 -11.71 18.30
CA LEU A 80 3.70 -11.76 19.33
C LEU A 80 4.25 -10.37 19.65
N ASP A 81 4.62 -9.62 18.61
CA ASP A 81 5.27 -8.32 18.79
C ASP A 81 5.03 -7.37 17.62
N ARG A 82 5.26 -6.07 17.84
CA ARG A 82 5.17 -4.98 16.85
C ARG A 82 6.56 -4.66 16.32
N VAL A 83 6.84 -5.06 15.08
CA VAL A 83 8.18 -4.98 14.47
C VAL A 83 8.47 -3.59 13.86
N GLY A 84 7.44 -2.78 13.57
CA GLY A 84 7.62 -1.39 13.15
C GLY A 84 6.47 -0.79 12.34
N GLU A 85 6.48 0.54 12.21
CA GLU A 85 5.54 1.32 11.39
C GLU A 85 6.27 1.98 10.21
N GLU A 86 6.16 1.40 9.02
CA GLU A 86 6.62 2.05 7.79
C GLU A 86 5.40 2.64 7.09
N MET A 87 5.30 3.97 7.10
CA MET A 87 4.43 4.80 6.26
C MET A 87 3.15 4.08 5.79
N ASN A 88 2.16 3.91 6.68
CA ASN A 88 0.84 3.30 6.44
C ASN A 88 0.81 1.76 6.35
N ARG A 89 1.89 1.07 6.71
CA ARG A 89 1.95 -0.38 6.94
C ARG A 89 2.54 -0.65 8.32
N LYS A 90 1.76 -1.32 9.15
CA LYS A 90 2.22 -1.87 10.44
C LYS A 90 2.69 -3.30 10.21
N ALA A 91 3.89 -3.61 10.68
CA ALA A 91 4.46 -4.95 10.64
C ALA A 91 4.29 -5.60 12.01
N TYR A 92 3.74 -6.81 12.01
CA TYR A 92 3.52 -7.61 13.21
C TYR A 92 4.24 -8.94 13.07
N GLU A 93 4.87 -9.38 14.14
CA GLU A 93 5.36 -10.74 14.25
C GLU A 93 4.20 -11.66 14.62
N ILE A 94 4.02 -12.73 13.85
CA ILE A 94 2.89 -13.65 13.97
C ILE A 94 3.42 -15.06 14.20
N VAL A 95 2.82 -15.81 15.13
CA VAL A 95 3.16 -17.21 15.36
C VAL A 95 2.88 -18.03 14.09
N LYS A 96 3.91 -18.50 13.40
CA LYS A 96 3.75 -19.56 12.40
C LYS A 96 3.57 -20.89 13.13
N ARG A 97 2.33 -21.25 13.46
CA ARG A 97 2.03 -22.66 13.71
C ARG A 97 1.91 -23.36 12.36
N LEU A 98 3.04 -23.80 11.81
CA LEU A 98 3.09 -24.81 10.76
C LEU A 98 2.69 -26.14 11.39
N GLU A 99 1.40 -26.35 11.62
CA GLU A 99 0.92 -27.70 11.90
C GLU A 99 0.77 -28.45 10.56
N LYS A 100 1.80 -29.28 10.30
CA LYS A 100 1.91 -30.45 9.42
C LYS A 100 1.51 -30.31 7.95
#